data_AF-A0A8B7QUU6-F1
#
_entry.id   AF-A0A8B7QUU6-F1
#
_cell.length_a   1.000
_cell.length_b   1.000
_cell.length_c   1.000
_cell.angle_alpha   90.00
_cell.angle_beta   90.00
_cell.angle_gamma   90.00
#
_symmetry.space_group_name_H-M   'P 1'
#
loop_
_entity.id
_entity.type
_entity.pdbx_description
1 polymer ?
#
loop_
_entity_poly.entity_id
_entity_poly.type
_entity_poly.pdbx_seq_one_letter_code
_entity_poly.pdbx_strand_id
1 'polypeptide(L)' 'MKTVLLLQCLLLTCLTPQLVPGSPKEYFMKDILEPPPCRGPPGNCTQFCTLQEDCPKGFQCCSAFCGTICTLNKKIKQKK' A
#
# COMPACT_ATOMS: atom_id res chain seq x y z
N MET A 1 -7.40 -43.08 25.40
CA MET A 1 -8.21 -42.33 24.41
C MET A 1 -7.94 -40.81 24.46
N LYS A 2 -8.12 -40.12 25.60
CA LYS A 2 -7.97 -38.65 25.71
C LYS A 2 -6.55 -38.11 25.47
N THR A 3 -5.52 -38.80 25.95
CA THR A 3 -4.11 -38.42 25.80
C THR A 3 -3.61 -38.50 24.35
N VAL A 4 -4.09 -39.48 23.59
CA VAL A 4 -3.77 -39.63 22.15
C VAL A 4 -4.38 -38.48 21.35
N LEU A 5 -5.59 -38.06 21.73
CA LEU A 5 -6.30 -36.96 21.09
C LEU A 5 -5.62 -35.61 21.36
N LEU A 6 -5.11 -35.41 22.58
CA LEU A 6 -4.31 -34.24 22.94
C LEU A 6 -2.98 -34.21 22.18
N LEU A 7 -2.31 -35.36 22.03
CA LEU A 7 -1.04 -35.47 21.31
C LEU A 7 -1.23 -35.19 19.81
N GLN A 8 -2.31 -35.70 19.20
CA GLN A 8 -2.69 -35.40 17.83
C GLN A 8 -3.01 -33.92 17.62
N CYS A 9 -3.69 -33.29 18.57
CA CYS A 9 -4.00 -31.86 18.52
C CYS A 9 -2.71 -31.01 18.57
N LEU A 10 -1.76 -31.40 19.43
CA LEU A 10 -0.46 -30.74 19.57
C LEU A 10 0.38 -30.86 18.28
N LEU A 11 0.40 -32.04 17.67
CA LEU A 11 1.06 -32.29 16.37
C LEU A 11 0.45 -31.45 15.24
N LEU A 12 -0.87 -31.23 15.26
CA LEU A 12 -1.57 -30.40 14.27
C LEU A 12 -1.21 -28.91 14.41
N THR A 13 -0.97 -28.43 15.64
CA THR A 13 -0.55 -27.04 15.88
C THR A 13 0.90 -26.76 15.49
N CYS A 14 1.79 -27.75 15.48
CA CYS A 14 3.17 -27.58 15.01
C CYS A 14 3.28 -27.49 13.48
N LEU A 15 2.22 -27.87 12.76
CA LEU A 15 2.09 -27.75 11.31
C LEU A 15 1.36 -26.47 10.87
N THR A 16 1.09 -25.53 11.80
CA THR A 16 0.48 -24.26 11.42
C THR A 16 1.33 -23.58 10.35
N PRO A 17 0.72 -23.08 9.27
CA PRO A 17 1.41 -22.28 8.27
C PRO A 17 2.23 -21.21 8.99
N GLN A 18 3.52 -21.15 8.68
CA GLN A 18 4.42 -20.09 9.15
C GLN A 18 3.68 -18.76 9.09
N LEU A 19 3.77 -17.96 10.14
CA LEU A 19 3.24 -16.60 10.19
C LEU A 19 3.96 -15.80 9.09
N VAL A 20 3.45 -15.87 7.87
CA VAL A 20 3.95 -15.11 6.74
C VAL A 20 3.59 -13.66 6.99
N PRO A 21 4.55 -12.72 6.87
CA PRO A 21 4.22 -11.30 6.91
C PRO A 21 3.24 -11.02 5.75
N GLY A 22 2.09 -10.44 6.06
CA GLY A 22 0.98 -10.30 5.12
C GLY A 22 -0.40 -10.52 5.70
N SER A 23 -0.64 -10.17 6.97
CA SER A 23 -2.02 -10.13 7.47
C SER A 23 -2.84 -9.06 6.72
N PRO A 24 -4.17 -9.19 6.58
CA PRO A 24 -5.01 -8.16 5.94
C PRO A 24 -4.84 -6.76 6.55
N LYS A 25 -4.49 -6.69 7.85
CA LYS A 25 -4.17 -5.44 8.54
C LYS A 25 -2.87 -4.80 8.04
N GLU A 26 -1.88 -5.60 7.69
CA GLU A 26 -0.63 -5.10 7.09
C GLU A 26 -0.84 -4.59 5.66
N TYR A 27 -1.69 -5.25 4.87
CA TYR A 27 -2.07 -4.75 3.54
C TYR A 27 -2.77 -3.39 3.62
N PHE A 28 -3.73 -3.24 4.54
CA PHE A 28 -4.44 -1.97 4.74
C PHE A 28 -3.52 -0.82 5.16
N MET A 29 -2.52 -1.09 6.02
CA MET A 29 -1.52 -0.10 6.41
C MET A 29 -0.62 0.33 5.25
N LYS A 30 -0.36 -0.59 4.32
CA LYS A 30 0.49 -0.34 3.14
C LYS A 30 -0.21 0.60 2.14
N ASP A 31 -1.50 0.41 1.91
CA ASP A 31 -2.34 1.30 1.07
C ASP A 31 -2.50 2.72 1.66
N ILE A 32 -2.33 2.90 2.98
CA ILE A 32 -2.36 4.23 3.62
C ILE A 32 -1.03 4.98 3.43
N LEU A 33 0.08 4.25 3.42
CA LEU A 33 1.42 4.85 3.37
C LEU A 33 1.88 5.11 1.93
N GLU A 34 1.40 4.31 0.97
CA GLU A 34 1.73 4.52 -0.44
C GLU A 34 0.88 5.65 -1.06
N PRO A 35 1.52 6.63 -1.72
CA PRO A 35 0.81 7.73 -2.36
C PRO A 35 -0.03 7.22 -3.54
N PRO A 36 -1.18 7.85 -3.83
CA PRO A 36 -2.09 7.41 -4.89
C PRO A 36 -1.41 7.47 -6.26
N PRO A 37 -1.80 6.63 -7.24
CA PRO A 37 -1.20 6.65 -8.58
C PRO A 37 -1.52 7.94 -9.32
N CYS A 38 -0.53 8.48 -10.05
CA CYS A 38 -0.69 9.69 -10.85
C CYS A 38 -1.66 9.43 -12.02
N ARG A 39 -2.70 10.27 -12.16
CA ARG A 39 -3.68 10.21 -13.27
C ARG A 39 -3.34 11.16 -14.43
N GLY A 40 -2.28 11.94 -14.29
CA GLY A 40 -1.78 12.84 -15.33
C GLY A 40 -0.97 12.09 -16.39
N PRO A 41 -0.66 12.75 -17.54
CA PRO A 41 0.37 12.24 -18.45
C PRO A 41 1.68 12.02 -17.67
N PRO A 42 2.55 11.08 -18.11
CA PRO A 42 3.83 10.86 -17.47
C PRO A 42 4.56 12.20 -17.37
N GLY A 43 4.69 12.70 -16.15
CA GLY A 43 5.40 13.93 -15.88
C GLY A 43 6.88 13.72 -16.16
N ASN A 44 7.60 14.80 -16.46
CA ASN A 44 9.05 14.77 -16.45
C ASN A 44 9.45 14.39 -15.01
N CYS A 45 10.20 13.30 -14.85
CA CYS A 45 10.63 12.76 -13.55
C CYS A 45 11.70 13.66 -12.89
N THR A 46 11.35 14.93 -12.66
CA THR A 46 12.26 15.98 -12.23
C THR A 46 11.89 16.53 -10.85
N GLN A 47 10.63 16.40 -10.43
CA GLN A 47 10.13 16.97 -9.18
C GLN A 47 9.55 15.88 -8.27
N PHE A 48 10.41 15.34 -7.42
CA PHE A 48 10.05 14.34 -6.41
C PHE A 48 9.42 15.00 -5.18
N CYS A 49 8.58 14.24 -4.47
CA CYS A 49 7.93 14.67 -3.24
C CYS A 49 7.80 13.51 -2.25
N THR A 50 7.72 13.85 -0.97
CA THR A 50 7.41 12.90 0.12
C THR A 50 6.05 13.21 0.72
N LEU A 51 5.75 14.51 0.86
CA LEU A 51 4.49 15.03 1.40
C LEU A 51 3.76 15.86 0.35
N GLN A 52 2.47 16.08 0.58
CA GLN A 52 1.64 16.88 -0.30
C GLN A 52 2.05 18.37 -0.27
N GLU A 53 2.53 18.90 0.86
CA GLU A 53 3.05 20.27 0.95
C GLU A 53 4.35 20.52 0.18
N ASP A 54 5.11 19.48 -0.19
CA ASP A 54 6.33 19.64 -1.00
C ASP A 54 6.02 20.14 -2.41
N CYS A 55 4.78 19.92 -2.87
CA CYS A 55 4.35 20.29 -4.20
C CYS A 55 3.85 21.74 -4.25
N PRO A 56 4.16 22.47 -5.34
CA PRO A 56 3.63 23.81 -5.55
C PRO A 56 2.11 23.81 -5.65
N LYS A 57 1.49 24.96 -5.37
CA LYS A 57 0.03 25.12 -5.40
C LYS A 57 -0.56 24.61 -6.73
N GLY A 58 -1.56 23.73 -6.64
CA GLY A 58 -2.21 23.11 -7.79
C GLY A 58 -1.64 21.77 -8.23
N PHE A 59 -0.57 21.29 -7.57
CA PHE A 59 0.03 19.98 -7.81
C PHE A 59 -0.26 19.02 -6.66
N GLN A 60 -0.27 17.72 -6.96
CA GLN A 60 -0.44 16.65 -5.99
C GLN A 60 0.75 15.70 -5.98
N CYS A 61 1.09 15.20 -4.80
CA CYS A 61 2.11 14.18 -4.64
C CYS A 61 1.48 12.81 -4.92
N CYS A 62 2.01 12.08 -5.91
CA CYS A 62 1.45 10.81 -6.36
C CYS A 62 2.54 9.86 -6.86
N SER A 63 2.24 8.55 -6.86
CA SER A 63 3.13 7.52 -7.37
C SER A 63 3.11 7.46 -8.90
N ALA A 64 4.29 7.54 -9.52
CA ALA A 64 4.54 7.38 -10.94
C ALA A 64 5.60 6.29 -11.18
N PHE A 65 5.86 5.95 -12.46
CA PHE A 65 6.84 4.93 -12.84
C PHE A 65 8.25 5.18 -12.27
N CYS A 66 8.66 6.44 -12.15
CA CYS A 66 9.96 6.84 -11.63
C CYS A 66 9.98 7.09 -10.11
N GLY A 67 8.88 6.83 -9.40
CA GLY A 67 8.73 7.08 -7.97
C GLY A 67 7.66 8.14 -7.68
N THR A 68 7.73 8.74 -6.49
CA THR A 68 6.74 9.71 -6.03
C THR A 68 7.07 11.12 -6.52
N ILE A 69 6.19 11.70 -7.33
CA ILE A 69 6.42 12.99 -7.98
C ILE A 69 5.22 13.93 -7.85
N CYS A 70 5.48 15.23 -8.00
CA CYS A 70 4.44 16.23 -8.12
C CYS A 70 3.82 16.20 -9.53
N THR A 71 2.53 15.94 -9.63
CA THR A 71 1.77 16.04 -10.90
C THR A 71 0.67 17.07 -10.80
N LEU A 72 0.22 17.60 -11.95
CA LEU A 72 -0.91 18.53 -11.98
C LEU A 72 -2.14 17.86 -11.40
N ASN A 73 -2.77 18.47 -10.39
CA ASN A 73 -4.04 18.00 -9.87
C ASN A 73 -5.14 18.31 -10.89
N LYS A 74 -5.31 17.44 -11.89
CA LYS A 74 -6.56 17.39 -12.63
C LYS A 74 -7.60 16.91 -11.64
N LYS A 75 -8.29 17.84 -10.98
CA LYS A 75 -9.62 17.57 -10.42
C LYS A 75 -10.47 17.17 -11.61
N ILE A 76 -10.40 15.90 -12.01
CA ILE A 76 -11.39 15.32 -12.90
C ILE A 76 -12.66 15.48 -12.07
N LYS A 77 -13.50 16.45 -12.43
CA LYS A 77 -14.87 16.48 -11.95
C LYS A 77 -15.39 15.09 -12.31
N GLN A 78 -15.48 14.19 -11.32
CA GLN A 78 -16.23 12.97 -11.52
C GLN A 78 -17.65 13.48 -11.77
N LYS A 79 -18.02 13.56 -13.04
CA LYS A 79 -19.42 13.64 -13.44
C LYS A 79 -20.00 12.33 -12.92
N LYS A 80 -20.68 12.46 -11.78
CA LYS A 80 -21.58 11.45 -11.23
C LYS A 80 -22.65 11.12 -12.27
#